data_AF-A0A285UI48-F1
#
_entry.id   AF-A0A285UI48-F1
#
_cell.length_a   1.000
_cell.length_b   1.000
_cell.length_c   1.000
_cell.angle_alpha   90.00
_cell.angle_beta   90.00
_cell.angle_gamma   90.00
#
_symmetry.space_group_name_H-M   'P 1'
#
loop_
_entity.id
_entity.type
_entity.pdbx_description
1 polymer ?
#
loop_
_entity_poly.entity_id
_entity_poly.type
_entity_poly.pdbx_seq_one_letter_code
_entity_poly.pdbx_strand_id
1 'polypeptide(L)'
;MDIVQFIVITILFIPLYGLLIWSYFDPREALLFGNRWKYKEDPEPSEKLIRYTKFTSKWGMIGIPILLISLLPGIPLLIRLSPIVILFIMIMGALKIFASEDEV
;
A
#
# COMPACT_ATOMS: atom_id res chain seq x y z
N MET A 1 -15.90 14.34 -10.78
CA MET A 1 -15.53 13.09 -11.47
C MET A 1 -16.78 12.55 -12.07
N ASP A 2 -16.81 12.39 -13.39
CA ASP A 2 -17.91 11.70 -14.04
C ASP A 2 -17.73 10.18 -13.94
N ILE A 3 -18.75 9.43 -14.37
CA ILE A 3 -18.76 7.97 -14.29
C ILE A 3 -17.67 7.32 -15.15
N VAL A 4 -17.35 7.90 -16.31
CA VAL A 4 -16.36 7.34 -17.24
C VAL A 4 -14.96 7.44 -16.63
N GLN A 5 -14.63 8.60 -16.08
CA GLN A 5 -13.37 8.83 -15.36
C GLN A 5 -13.22 7.86 -14.18
N PHE A 6 -14.29 7.64 -13.41
CA PHE A 6 -14.28 6.70 -12.29
C PHE A 6 -13.97 5.26 -12.74
N ILE A 7 -14.59 4.80 -13.83
CA ILE A 7 -14.36 3.46 -14.39
C ILE A 7 -12.92 3.31 -14.86
N VAL A 8 -12.40 4.29 -15.62
CA VAL A 8 -11.02 4.25 -16.11
C VAL A 8 -10.03 4.20 -14.95
N ILE A 9 -10.21 5.03 -13.93
CA ILE A 9 -9.38 5.02 -12.73
C ILE A 9 -9.44 3.64 -12.06
N THR A 10 -10.64 3.11 -11.84
CA THR A 10 -10.82 1.80 -11.18
C THR A 10 -10.06 0.68 -11.91
N ILE A 11 -10.12 0.66 -13.25
CA ILE A 11 -9.38 -0.32 -14.06
C ILE A 11 -7.87 -0.17 -13.91
N LEU A 12 -7.35 1.06 -13.89
CA LEU A 12 -5.93 1.33 -13.68
C LEU A 12 -5.43 0.89 -12.30
N PHE A 13 -6.32 0.81 -11.30
CA PHE A 13 -5.98 0.30 -9.97
C PHE A 13 -5.94 -1.24 -9.88
N ILE A 14 -6.47 -1.99 -10.86
CA ILE A 14 -6.48 -3.46 -10.84
C ILE A 14 -5.05 -4.05 -10.77
N PRO A 15 -4.09 -3.66 -11.63
CA PRO A 15 -2.72 -4.15 -11.54
C PRO A 15 -2.06 -3.81 -10.20
N LEU A 16 -2.31 -2.59 -9.69
CA LEU A 16 -1.80 -2.17 -8.39
C LEU A 16 -2.36 -3.06 -7.27
N TYR A 17 -3.64 -3.40 -7.32
CA TYR A 17 -4.27 -4.29 -6.35
C TYR A 17 -3.66 -5.70 -6.39
N GLY A 18 -3.40 -6.22 -7.59
CA GLY A 18 -2.67 -7.48 -7.78
C GLY A 18 -1.27 -7.44 -7.18
N LEU A 19 -0.52 -6.35 -7.39
CA LEU A 19 0.80 -6.14 -6.78
C LEU A 19 0.74 -6.11 -5.26
N LEU A 20 -0.28 -5.48 -4.66
CA LEU A 20 -0.44 -5.44 -3.20
C LEU A 20 -0.75 -6.83 -2.63
N ILE A 21 -1.62 -7.60 -3.30
CA ILE A 21 -1.90 -8.99 -2.91
C ILE A 21 -0.61 -9.80 -2.95
N TRP A 22 0.14 -9.72 -4.07
CA TRP A 22 1.40 -10.44 -4.22
C TRP A 22 2.42 -10.03 -3.15
N SER A 23 2.57 -8.73 -2.90
CA SER A 23 3.47 -8.17 -1.87
C SER A 23 3.10 -8.58 -0.46
N TYR A 24 1.84 -8.93 -0.19
CA TYR A 24 1.40 -9.44 1.10
C TYR A 24 1.77 -10.92 1.30
N PHE A 25 1.55 -11.75 0.28
CA PHE A 25 1.80 -13.19 0.36
C PHE A 25 3.28 -13.55 0.19
N ASP A 26 3.97 -12.91 -0.74
CA ASP A 26 5.39 -13.09 -1.00
C ASP A 26 6.14 -11.75 -1.04
N PRO A 27 6.31 -11.09 0.12
CA PRO A 27 6.95 -9.79 0.21
C PRO A 27 8.42 -9.82 -0.21
N ARG A 28 9.11 -10.95 -0.05
CA ARG A 28 10.52 -11.07 -0.43
C ARG A 28 10.66 -11.00 -1.93
N GLU A 29 9.94 -11.85 -2.65
CA GLU A 29 9.95 -11.84 -4.10
C GLU A 29 9.46 -10.49 -4.64
N ALA A 30 8.40 -9.93 -4.08
CA ALA A 30 7.85 -8.63 -4.50
C ALA A 30 8.84 -7.46 -4.28
N LEU A 31 9.62 -7.45 -3.19
CA LEU A 31 10.64 -6.43 -2.93
C LEU A 31 11.82 -6.50 -3.91
N LEU A 32 12.18 -7.71 -4.32
CA LEU A 32 13.30 -7.97 -5.22
C LEU A 32 12.90 -7.89 -6.70
N PHE A 33 11.60 -7.91 -6.99
CA PHE A 33 11.06 -7.76 -8.33
C PHE A 33 11.57 -6.47 -8.99
N GLY A 34 12.24 -6.62 -10.13
CA GLY A 34 12.83 -5.49 -10.87
C GLY A 34 14.09 -4.89 -10.24
N ASN A 35 14.58 -5.41 -9.11
CA ASN A 35 15.80 -4.94 -8.45
C ASN A 35 16.96 -5.96 -8.47
N ARG A 36 16.67 -7.26 -8.69
CA ARG A 36 17.70 -8.32 -8.69
C ARG A 36 18.89 -8.07 -9.62
N TRP A 37 18.65 -7.48 -10.80
CA TRP A 37 19.71 -7.20 -11.79
C TRP A 37 20.74 -6.17 -11.33
N LYS A 38 20.45 -5.39 -10.27
CA LYS A 38 21.35 -4.35 -9.75
C LYS A 38 22.46 -4.92 -8.87
N TYR A 39 22.27 -6.12 -8.31
CA TYR A 39 23.17 -6.69 -7.32
C TYR A 39 24.02 -7.81 -7.92
N LYS A 40 25.24 -7.97 -7.42
CA LYS A 40 26.15 -9.05 -7.86
C LYS A 40 25.78 -10.41 -7.28
N GLU A 41 25.08 -10.40 -6.14
CA GLU A 41 24.59 -11.57 -5.40
C GLU A 41 23.11 -11.35 -5.08
N ASP A 42 22.37 -12.42 -4.75
CA ASP A 42 20.95 -12.30 -4.45
C ASP A 42 20.74 -11.49 -3.17
N PRO A 43 20.14 -10.29 -3.25
CA PRO A 43 19.99 -9.41 -2.09
C PRO A 43 18.96 -9.99 -1.10
N GLU A 44 19.33 -10.10 0.18
CA GLU A 44 18.39 -10.49 1.24
C GLU A 44 17.71 -9.26 1.86
N PRO A 45 16.37 -9.09 1.73
CA PRO A 45 15.66 -8.00 2.37
C PRO A 45 15.68 -8.15 3.90
N SER A 46 15.84 -7.04 4.62
CA SER A 46 15.78 -7.08 6.09
C SER A 46 14.39 -7.48 6.59
N GLU A 47 14.33 -8.17 7.73
CA GLU A 47 13.06 -8.58 8.35
C GLU A 47 12.15 -7.38 8.64
N LYS A 48 12.75 -6.22 8.95
CA LYS A 48 12.05 -4.95 9.14
C LYS A 48 11.36 -4.48 7.85
N LEU A 49 12.05 -4.56 6.71
CA LEU A 49 11.48 -4.22 5.41
C LEU A 49 10.38 -5.20 5.02
N ILE A 50 10.54 -6.50 5.29
CA ILE A 50 9.51 -7.52 5.06
C ILE A 50 8.25 -7.22 5.90
N ARG A 51 8.41 -6.91 7.20
CA ARG A 51 7.30 -6.53 8.08
C ARG A 51 6.59 -5.26 7.62
N TYR A 52 7.36 -4.26 7.20
CA TYR A 52 6.83 -3.02 6.63
C TYR A 52 6.03 -3.29 5.34
N THR A 53 6.57 -4.07 4.40
CA THR A 53 5.88 -4.43 3.15
C THR A 53 4.57 -5.16 3.39
N LYS A 54 4.53 -6.12 4.32
CA LYS A 54 3.27 -6.79 4.69
C LYS A 54 2.27 -5.82 5.32
N PHE A 55 2.74 -4.91 6.17
CA PHE A 55 1.89 -3.89 6.80
C PHE A 55 1.30 -2.93 5.76
N THR A 56 2.13 -2.36 4.89
CA THR A 56 1.67 -1.42 3.85
C THR A 56 0.79 -2.10 2.81
N SER A 57 1.09 -3.35 2.43
CA SER A 57 0.25 -4.11 1.50
C SER A 57 -1.15 -4.35 2.07
N LYS A 58 -1.23 -4.74 3.35
CA LYS A 58 -2.51 -4.93 4.06
C LYS A 58 -3.33 -3.64 4.10
N TRP A 59 -2.71 -2.54 4.53
CA TRP A 59 -3.40 -1.25 4.60
C TRP A 59 -3.70 -0.67 3.23
N GLY A 60 -2.88 -0.93 2.22
CA GLY A 60 -3.14 -0.54 0.83
C GLY A 60 -4.37 -1.25 0.26
N MET A 61 -4.52 -2.56 0.53
CA MET A 61 -5.72 -3.32 0.12
C MET A 61 -7.00 -2.79 0.78
N ILE A 62 -6.94 -2.29 2.01
CA ILE A 62 -8.09 -1.66 2.70
C ILE A 62 -8.29 -0.21 2.22
N GLY A 63 -7.20 0.53 2.02
CA GLY A 63 -7.20 1.94 1.70
C GLY A 63 -7.64 2.25 0.28
N ILE A 64 -7.24 1.45 -0.71
CA ILE A 64 -7.61 1.67 -2.12
C ILE A 64 -9.13 1.65 -2.33
N PRO A 65 -9.90 0.64 -1.86
CA PRO A 65 -11.35 0.64 -1.98
C PRO A 65 -11.99 1.86 -1.32
N ILE A 66 -11.52 2.25 -0.14
CA ILE A 66 -12.03 3.42 0.59
C ILE A 66 -11.73 4.70 -0.20
N LEU A 67 -10.53 4.82 -0.77
CA LEU A 67 -10.15 5.91 -1.64
C LEU A 67 -11.02 5.96 -2.90
N LEU A 68 -11.26 4.83 -3.58
CA LEU A 68 -12.14 4.78 -4.76
C LEU A 68 -13.57 5.18 -4.41
N ILE A 69 -14.13 4.67 -3.31
CA ILE A 69 -15.47 5.05 -2.86
C ILE A 69 -15.53 6.56 -2.56
N SER A 70 -14.50 7.12 -1.91
CA SER A 70 -14.45 8.54 -1.57
C SER A 70 -14.46 9.49 -2.80
N LEU A 71 -14.12 8.96 -3.98
CA LEU A 71 -14.07 9.70 -5.24
C LEU A 71 -15.41 9.69 -6.01
N LEU A 72 -16.38 8.87 -5.60
CA LEU A 72 -17.69 8.80 -6.23
C LEU A 72 -18.46 10.12 -6.10
N PRO A 73 -19.18 10.57 -7.15
CA PRO A 73 -20.06 11.72 -7.06
C PRO A 73 -21.21 11.42 -6.09
N GLY A 74 -21.54 12.39 -5.22
CA GLY A 74 -22.66 12.27 -4.27
C GLY A 74 -22.29 11.74 -2.88
N ILE A 75 -21.02 11.38 -2.65
CA ILE A 75 -20.54 10.97 -1.33
C ILE A 75 -20.36 12.18 -0.40
N PRO A 76 -20.82 12.11 0.87
CA PRO A 76 -20.69 13.22 1.82
C PRO A 76 -19.24 13.54 2.16
N LEU A 77 -18.99 14.81 2.52
CA LEU A 77 -17.65 15.33 2.83
C LEU A 77 -16.90 14.51 3.89
N LEU A 78 -17.60 13.99 4.90
CA LEU A 78 -17.01 13.18 5.97
C LEU A 78 -16.31 11.92 5.43
N ILE A 79 -16.96 11.21 4.50
CA ILE A 79 -16.38 10.01 3.87
C ILE A 79 -15.23 10.41 2.94
N ARG A 80 -15.33 11.60 2.31
CA ARG A 80 -14.30 12.14 1.43
C ARG A 80 -12.97 12.42 2.14
N LEU A 81 -13.01 12.66 3.45
CA LEU A 81 -11.83 12.87 4.29
C LEU A 81 -11.27 11.57 4.88
N SER A 82 -11.99 10.45 4.75
CA SER A 82 -11.55 9.16 5.31
C SER A 82 -10.19 8.65 4.79
N PRO A 83 -9.75 8.92 3.52
CA PRO A 83 -8.41 8.55 3.08
C PRO A 83 -7.28 9.21 3.88
N ILE A 84 -7.52 10.41 4.43
CA ILE A 84 -6.54 11.14 5.25
C ILE A 84 -6.29 10.39 6.56
N VAL A 85 -7.35 9.85 7.16
CA VAL A 85 -7.26 9.07 8.41
C VAL A 85 -6.48 7.78 8.16
N ILE A 86 -6.72 7.11 7.03
CA ILE A 86 -5.99 5.89 6.66
C ILE A 86 -4.51 6.21 6.43
N LEU A 87 -4.21 7.31 5.74
CA LEU A 87 -2.83 7.77 5.54
C LEU A 87 -2.13 8.02 6.90
N PHE A 88 -2.83 8.64 7.84
CA PHE A 88 -2.32 8.88 9.19
C PHE A 88 -2.02 7.57 9.93
N ILE A 89 -2.94 6.59 9.89
CA ILE A 89 -2.73 5.26 10.48
C ILE A 89 -1.54 4.55 9.85
N MET A 90 -1.41 4.64 8.52
CA MET A 90 -0.27 4.08 7.80
C MET A 90 1.05 4.70 8.25
N ILE A 91 1.11 6.03 8.37
CA ILE A 91 2.30 6.75 8.83
C ILE A 91 2.64 6.34 10.26
N MET A 92 1.67 6.34 11.17
CA MET A 92 1.90 5.96 12.57
C MET A 92 2.35 4.50 12.72
N GLY A 93 1.72 3.58 11.98
CA GLY A 93 2.12 2.17 12.00
C GLY A 93 3.50 1.94 11.38
N ALA A 94 3.83 2.66 10.30
CA ALA A 94 5.17 2.67 9.73
C ALA A 94 6.20 3.15 10.75
N LEU A 95 5.98 4.32 11.37
CA LEU A 95 6.85 4.87 12.40
C LEU A 95 7.06 3.88 13.55
N LYS A 96 5.99 3.21 14.01
CA LYS A 96 6.11 2.20 15.06
C LYS A 96 6.96 1.00 14.65
N ILE A 97 6.82 0.53 13.41
CA ILE A 97 7.66 -0.57 12.88
C ILE A 97 9.13 -0.14 12.79
N PHE A 98 9.39 1.15 12.50
CA PHE A 98 10.76 1.66 12.41
C PHE A 98 11.39 1.99 13.78
N ALA A 99 10.60 2.52 14.71
CA ALA A 99 11.05 2.96 16.03
C ALA A 99 11.15 1.83 17.08
N SER A 100 10.56 0.65 16.84
CA SER A 100 10.58 -0.46 17.81
C SER A 100 11.95 -1.10 18.07
N GLU A 101 13.05 -0.48 17.63
CA GLU A 101 14.41 -1.01 17.70
C GLU A 101 15.42 0.01 18.24
N ASP A 102 15.03 1.25 18.52
CA ASP A 102 15.89 2.25 19.18
C ASP A 102 15.85 2.13 20.73
N GLU A 103 15.12 1.14 21.27
CA GLU A 103 14.97 0.89 22.72
C GLU A 103 15.78 -0.34 23.23
N VAL A 104 16.86 -0.73 22.56
CA VAL A 104 17.80 -1.77 23.06
C VAL A 104 19.19 -1.20 23.30
#